data_AF-A0A2L2NPS6-F1
#
_entry.id   AF-A0A2L2NPS6-F1
#
_cell.length_a   1.000
_cell.length_b   1.000
_cell.length_c   1.000
_cell.angle_alpha   90.00
_cell.angle_beta   90.00
_cell.angle_gamma   90.00
#
_symmetry.space_group_name_H-M   'P 1'
#
loop_
_entity.id
_entity.type
_entity.pdbx_description
1 polymer ?
#
loop_
_entity_poly.entity_id
_entity_poly.type
_entity_poly.pdbx_seq_one_letter_code
_entity_poly.pdbx_strand_id
1 'polypeptide(L)'
;MFRVVVGHSDDPDSQNAIAEVLQECSRSLAGAIPQAGLLFTAIDFDHALILQHIQNAFPGIELIGGTTNGEISSILEFQQDSLTLMLFATDEVEIRAGIGRGASKNPALAAQEAIAQAKAKSASSPQLCLTFPDSLTSNGVLILDGLKQSLGEDVPIVGGMAADDYTFDKTYQFFQGEVLSDSVPVLLFSGQLLFSHGVASGWTPISQRSRVTKVNGNVVYEIDGQRALDFYQHYLGEERFAANFAIHALALFEDQDHFYMRAPNGYDQQSGSVTFFSDIPEQAVVQITDATRDNILSASEASLKNALADYPGVEPTAALLISCAARRRILGTLARVEYQLVKTHLPKALPCCGFYAYGEIAPLVSKGQTQFHNKTFVTLLIGTK
;
A
#
# COMPACT_ATOMS: atom_id res chain seq x y z
N MET A 1 1.75 10.50 25.71
CA MET A 1 1.41 9.08 25.48
C MET A 1 0.89 8.90 24.06
N PHE A 2 1.60 8.12 23.25
CA PHE A 2 1.11 7.63 21.96
C PHE A 2 0.28 6.35 22.14
N ARG A 3 -1.03 6.43 21.89
CA ARG A 3 -1.96 5.29 21.93
C ARG A 3 -2.58 5.09 20.55
N VAL A 4 -2.54 3.85 20.08
CA VAL A 4 -3.21 3.42 18.85
C VAL A 4 -4.23 2.35 19.19
N VAL A 5 -5.40 2.41 18.55
CA VAL A 5 -6.44 1.39 18.70
C VAL A 5 -6.95 0.97 17.33
N VAL A 6 -7.52 -0.23 17.25
CA VAL A 6 -8.09 -0.79 16.02
C VAL A 6 -9.47 -1.36 16.31
N GLY A 7 -10.43 -1.07 15.45
CA GLY A 7 -11.72 -1.75 15.34
C GLY A 7 -11.83 -2.47 13.99
N HIS A 8 -12.58 -3.57 13.94
CA HIS A 8 -12.85 -4.31 12.72
C HIS A 8 -14.21 -5.01 12.85
N SER A 9 -15.05 -4.93 11.83
CA SER A 9 -16.30 -5.68 11.72
C SER A 9 -16.43 -6.28 10.31
N ASP A 10 -16.95 -7.50 10.25
CA ASP A 10 -17.37 -8.24 9.05
C ASP A 10 -18.90 -8.33 8.92
N ASP A 11 -19.65 -7.47 9.65
CA ASP A 11 -21.10 -7.34 9.45
C ASP A 11 -21.36 -6.73 8.07
N PRO A 12 -22.21 -7.35 7.22
CA PRO A 12 -22.48 -6.85 5.88
C PRO A 12 -23.34 -5.57 5.88
N ASP A 13 -24.02 -5.24 6.98
CA ASP A 13 -24.79 -4.01 7.11
C ASP A 13 -23.89 -2.86 7.59
N SER A 14 -23.83 -1.79 6.78
CA SER A 14 -22.94 -0.65 7.05
C SER A 14 -23.20 0.03 8.38
N GLN A 15 -24.46 0.05 8.85
CA GLN A 15 -24.85 0.69 10.10
C GLN A 15 -24.40 -0.12 11.32
N ASN A 16 -24.54 -1.44 11.27
CA ASN A 16 -24.07 -2.35 12.31
C ASN A 16 -22.54 -2.41 12.33
N ALA A 17 -21.91 -2.58 11.17
CA ALA A 17 -20.47 -2.70 11.05
C ALA A 17 -19.74 -1.51 11.65
N ILE A 18 -20.17 -0.29 11.35
CA ILE A 18 -19.56 0.91 11.93
C ILE A 18 -19.88 1.07 13.41
N ALA A 19 -21.05 0.65 13.87
CA ALA A 19 -21.39 0.71 15.29
C ALA A 19 -20.48 -0.22 16.13
N GLU A 20 -20.22 -1.44 15.64
CA GLU A 20 -19.30 -2.39 16.27
C GLU A 20 -17.88 -1.86 16.30
N VAL A 21 -17.39 -1.34 15.17
CA VAL A 21 -16.04 -0.77 15.04
C VAL A 21 -15.86 0.41 16.00
N LEU A 22 -16.83 1.34 16.05
CA LEU A 22 -16.77 2.48 16.96
C LEU A 22 -16.87 2.07 18.43
N GLN A 23 -17.66 1.04 18.75
CA GLN A 23 -17.75 0.51 20.12
C GLN A 23 -16.41 -0.08 20.57
N GLU A 24 -15.76 -0.87 19.71
CA GLU A 24 -14.45 -1.49 20.00
C GLU A 24 -13.35 -0.42 20.16
N CYS A 25 -13.31 0.54 19.23
CA CYS A 25 -12.39 1.69 19.31
C CYS A 25 -12.60 2.50 20.59
N SER A 26 -13.85 2.83 20.94
CA SER A 26 -14.17 3.63 22.13
C SER A 26 -13.75 2.93 23.42
N ARG A 27 -13.98 1.61 23.51
CA ARG A 27 -13.56 0.79 24.64
C ARG A 27 -12.03 0.81 24.79
N SER A 28 -11.32 0.61 23.69
CA SER A 28 -9.85 0.53 23.65
C SER A 28 -9.17 1.88 23.89
N LEU A 29 -9.79 2.98 23.46
CA LEU A 29 -9.28 4.34 23.71
C LEU A 29 -9.27 4.66 25.22
N ALA A 30 -10.24 4.11 25.96
CA ALA A 30 -10.39 4.31 27.41
C ALA A 30 -10.37 5.79 27.82
N GLY A 31 -11.10 6.62 27.07
CA GLY A 31 -11.23 8.06 27.30
C GLY A 31 -10.17 8.93 26.60
N ALA A 32 -9.15 8.33 25.95
CA ALA A 32 -8.24 9.07 25.08
C ALA A 32 -9.00 9.61 23.85
N ILE A 33 -8.66 10.83 23.42
CA ILE A 33 -9.29 11.47 22.26
C ILE A 33 -8.39 11.25 21.04
N PRO A 34 -8.86 10.53 20.00
CA PRO A 34 -8.10 10.35 18.78
C PRO A 34 -8.10 11.64 17.95
N GLN A 35 -6.95 11.97 17.36
CA GLN A 35 -6.78 13.15 16.51
C GLN A 35 -6.64 12.80 15.02
N ALA A 36 -6.34 11.53 14.70
CA ALA A 36 -6.21 11.06 13.33
C ALA A 36 -6.64 9.59 13.23
N GLY A 37 -6.89 9.12 12.01
CA GLY A 37 -7.20 7.71 11.76
C GLY A 37 -7.02 7.26 10.32
N LEU A 38 -7.03 5.94 10.15
CA LEU A 38 -7.04 5.24 8.86
C LEU A 38 -8.28 4.37 8.76
N LEU A 39 -9.07 4.56 7.71
CA LEU A 39 -10.24 3.73 7.41
C LEU A 39 -10.00 2.89 6.15
N PHE A 40 -10.18 1.58 6.25
CA PHE A 40 -10.13 0.66 5.13
C PHE A 40 -11.41 -0.16 5.08
N THR A 41 -12.05 -0.20 3.91
CA THR A 41 -13.38 -0.83 3.76
C THR A 41 -13.44 -1.64 2.46
N ALA A 42 -14.28 -2.66 2.44
CA ALA A 42 -14.73 -3.23 1.18
C ALA A 42 -15.50 -2.20 0.32
N ILE A 43 -15.63 -2.51 -0.97
CA ILE A 43 -16.22 -1.60 -1.97
C ILE A 43 -17.74 -1.44 -1.85
N ASP A 44 -18.45 -2.41 -1.24
CA ASP A 44 -19.92 -2.48 -1.25
C ASP A 44 -20.61 -1.79 -0.06
N PHE A 45 -19.85 -1.23 0.87
CA PHE A 45 -20.41 -0.49 2.01
C PHE A 45 -20.98 0.88 1.62
N ASP A 46 -21.92 1.40 2.42
CA ASP A 46 -22.29 2.82 2.39
C ASP A 46 -21.20 3.65 3.08
N HIS A 47 -20.19 4.06 2.30
CA HIS A 47 -19.04 4.79 2.83
C HIS A 47 -19.42 6.17 3.39
N ALA A 48 -20.46 6.81 2.84
CA ALA A 48 -20.90 8.12 3.31
C ALA A 48 -21.50 8.02 4.72
N LEU A 49 -22.32 6.99 4.96
CA LEU A 49 -22.84 6.66 6.29
C LEU A 49 -21.70 6.36 7.26
N ILE A 50 -20.74 5.51 6.88
CA ILE A 50 -19.60 5.14 7.72
C ILE A 50 -18.80 6.39 8.14
N LEU A 51 -18.43 7.24 7.18
CA LEU A 51 -17.67 8.45 7.46
C LEU A 51 -18.45 9.43 8.33
N GLN A 52 -19.76 9.56 8.13
CA GLN A 52 -20.63 10.39 8.98
C GLN A 52 -20.60 9.89 10.44
N HIS A 53 -20.69 8.58 10.65
CA HIS A 53 -20.61 8.00 11.99
C HIS A 53 -19.27 8.27 12.67
N ILE A 54 -18.16 8.16 11.93
CA ILE A 54 -16.81 8.47 12.45
C ILE A 54 -16.68 9.95 12.80
N GLN A 55 -17.15 10.87 11.95
CA GLN A 55 -17.11 12.31 12.20
C GLN A 55 -17.96 12.71 13.41
N ASN A 56 -19.11 12.06 13.62
CA ASN A 56 -19.95 12.29 14.80
C ASN A 56 -19.28 11.79 16.09
N ALA A 57 -18.59 10.65 16.03
CA ALA A 57 -17.89 10.08 17.18
C ALA A 57 -16.61 10.84 17.52
N PHE A 58 -15.87 11.32 16.50
CA PHE A 58 -14.59 12.00 16.64
C PHE A 58 -14.56 13.29 15.80
N PRO A 59 -15.24 14.37 16.25
CA PRO A 59 -15.30 15.62 15.49
C PRO A 59 -13.91 16.21 15.23
N GLY A 60 -13.63 16.54 13.96
CA GLY A 60 -12.37 17.18 13.56
C GLY A 60 -11.19 16.22 13.40
N ILE A 61 -11.43 14.91 13.41
CA ILE A 61 -10.40 13.89 13.18
C ILE A 61 -9.73 14.06 11.79
N GLU A 62 -8.40 14.01 11.76
CA GLU A 62 -7.60 13.94 10.53
C GLU A 62 -7.64 12.50 10.00
N LEU A 63 -8.70 12.17 9.27
CA LEU A 63 -8.96 10.84 8.74
C LEU A 63 -8.59 10.76 7.26
N ILE A 64 -7.88 9.70 6.88
CA ILE A 64 -7.75 9.26 5.48
C ILE A 64 -8.06 7.77 5.34
N GLY A 65 -8.19 7.29 4.12
CA GLY A 65 -8.45 5.88 3.87
C GLY A 65 -8.81 5.59 2.43
N GLY A 66 -9.35 4.40 2.19
CA GLY A 66 -9.90 4.05 0.89
C GLY A 66 -10.46 2.64 0.87
N THR A 67 -11.04 2.27 -0.28
CA THR A 67 -11.53 0.92 -0.51
C THR A 67 -10.40 -0.04 -0.79
N THR A 68 -10.60 -1.31 -0.44
CA THR A 68 -9.54 -2.31 -0.50
C THR A 68 -9.99 -3.64 -1.10
N ASN A 69 -9.04 -4.57 -1.21
CA ASN A 69 -9.25 -5.93 -1.67
C ASN A 69 -9.18 -6.93 -0.50
N GLY A 70 -9.74 -6.58 0.65
CA GLY A 70 -9.71 -7.37 1.88
C GLY A 70 -8.87 -6.71 2.96
N GLU A 71 -9.36 -6.83 4.18
CA GLU A 71 -8.89 -6.09 5.34
C GLU A 71 -8.15 -7.03 6.31
N ILE A 72 -7.17 -6.47 7.03
CA ILE A 72 -6.36 -7.19 8.00
C ILE A 72 -6.39 -6.44 9.33
N SER A 73 -6.57 -7.14 10.44
CA SER A 73 -6.42 -6.51 11.76
C SER A 73 -5.94 -7.48 12.85
N SER A 74 -5.49 -6.92 13.97
CA SER A 74 -5.28 -7.67 15.21
C SER A 74 -6.56 -8.24 15.85
N ILE A 75 -7.76 -7.83 15.39
CA ILE A 75 -9.05 -8.23 15.95
C ILE A 75 -9.61 -9.46 15.21
N LEU A 76 -9.90 -9.31 13.91
CA LEU A 76 -10.52 -10.35 13.08
C LEU A 76 -9.55 -11.06 12.13
N GLU A 77 -8.24 -10.80 12.24
CA GLU A 77 -7.24 -11.29 11.29
C GLU A 77 -7.54 -10.80 9.87
N PHE A 78 -7.36 -11.64 8.85
CA PHE A 78 -7.77 -11.38 7.47
C PHE A 78 -9.27 -11.60 7.30
N GLN A 79 -9.96 -10.63 6.73
CA GLN A 79 -11.36 -10.70 6.35
C GLN A 79 -11.57 -10.19 4.92
N GLN A 80 -12.74 -10.51 4.38
CA GLN A 80 -13.28 -9.97 3.13
C GLN A 80 -14.62 -9.32 3.47
N ASP A 81 -15.07 -8.40 2.62
CA ASP A 81 -16.38 -7.75 2.78
C ASP A 81 -16.53 -7.07 4.16
N SER A 82 -15.43 -6.52 4.67
CA SER A 82 -15.34 -6.00 6.03
C SER A 82 -14.81 -4.56 6.06
N LEU A 83 -14.78 -3.95 7.24
CA LEU A 83 -14.15 -2.65 7.44
C LEU A 83 -13.34 -2.58 8.71
N THR A 84 -12.20 -1.88 8.64
CA THR A 84 -11.32 -1.66 9.78
C THR A 84 -10.95 -0.19 9.94
N LEU A 85 -10.91 0.26 11.20
CA LEU A 85 -10.57 1.63 11.58
C LEU A 85 -9.41 1.59 12.57
N MET A 86 -8.30 2.24 12.22
CA MET A 86 -7.19 2.51 13.11
C MET A 86 -7.23 3.96 13.57
N LEU A 87 -7.13 4.21 14.88
CA LEU A 87 -7.17 5.56 15.46
C LEU A 87 -5.90 5.87 16.24
N PHE A 88 -5.41 7.11 16.12
CA PHE A 88 -4.24 7.61 16.82
C PHE A 88 -4.65 8.68 17.84
N ALA A 89 -4.38 8.42 19.12
CA ALA A 89 -4.55 9.37 20.22
C ALA A 89 -3.18 9.67 20.83
N THR A 90 -2.73 10.93 20.74
CA THR A 90 -1.38 11.31 21.15
C THR A 90 -1.23 12.81 21.37
N ASP A 91 -0.29 13.16 22.25
CA ASP A 91 0.24 14.50 22.54
C ASP A 91 1.71 14.66 22.10
N GLU A 92 2.34 13.60 21.57
CA GLU A 92 3.77 13.53 21.22
C GLU A 92 4.05 13.69 19.72
N VAL A 93 3.03 13.42 18.90
CA VAL A 93 3.11 13.40 17.43
C VAL A 93 2.00 14.29 16.88
N GLU A 94 2.35 15.20 15.99
CA GLU A 94 1.39 15.96 15.19
C GLU A 94 1.06 15.17 13.92
N ILE A 95 -0.24 15.03 13.64
CA ILE A 95 -0.74 14.29 12.47
C ILE A 95 -1.69 15.21 11.68
N ARG A 96 -1.45 15.39 10.38
CA ARG A 96 -2.26 16.28 9.51
C ARG A 96 -2.60 15.60 8.19
N ALA A 97 -3.88 15.62 7.83
CA ALA A 97 -4.34 15.09 6.55
C ALA A 97 -4.39 16.19 5.47
N GLY A 98 -4.18 15.78 4.23
CA GLY A 98 -4.42 16.59 3.03
C GLY A 98 -4.96 15.74 1.89
N ILE A 99 -5.50 16.39 0.87
CA ILE A 99 -6.15 15.75 -0.27
C ILE A 99 -5.85 16.48 -1.58
N GLY A 100 -5.37 15.71 -2.54
CA GLY A 100 -5.25 16.09 -3.95
C GLY A 100 -6.42 15.54 -4.76
N ARG A 101 -6.91 16.27 -5.75
CA ARG A 101 -8.03 15.84 -6.61
C ARG A 101 -7.64 15.93 -8.09
N GLY A 102 -8.30 15.14 -8.93
CA GLY A 102 -8.04 15.15 -10.37
C GLY A 102 -6.72 14.48 -10.74
N ALA A 103 -6.37 13.40 -10.03
CA ALA A 103 -5.14 12.64 -10.25
C ALA A 103 -5.04 12.13 -11.71
N SER A 104 -6.15 11.77 -12.34
CA SER A 104 -6.29 11.34 -13.72
C SER A 104 -5.85 12.39 -14.74
N LYS A 105 -5.96 13.68 -14.39
CA LYS A 105 -5.54 14.80 -15.25
C LYS A 105 -4.08 15.15 -15.04
N ASN A 106 -3.65 15.21 -13.78
CA ASN A 106 -2.27 15.51 -13.43
C ASN A 106 -1.91 14.85 -12.09
N PRO A 107 -1.37 13.61 -12.12
CA PRO A 107 -1.11 12.83 -10.92
C PRO A 107 -0.14 13.52 -9.96
N ALA A 108 0.93 14.10 -10.51
CA ALA A 108 1.97 14.78 -9.74
C ALA A 108 1.43 16.04 -9.07
N LEU A 109 0.63 16.85 -9.77
CA LEU A 109 0.02 18.05 -9.19
C LEU A 109 -0.97 17.70 -8.07
N ALA A 110 -1.83 16.69 -8.26
CA ALA A 110 -2.73 16.25 -7.21
C ALA A 110 -1.95 15.85 -5.95
N ALA A 111 -0.88 15.07 -6.10
CA ALA A 111 0.01 14.72 -5.00
C ALA A 111 0.64 15.96 -4.32
N GLN A 112 1.11 16.93 -5.09
CA GLN A 112 1.68 18.18 -4.57
C GLN A 112 0.65 19.00 -3.77
N GLU A 113 -0.57 19.12 -4.28
CA GLU A 113 -1.68 19.81 -3.60
C GLU A 113 -2.05 19.14 -2.28
N ALA A 114 -2.08 17.80 -2.26
CA ALA A 114 -2.34 17.02 -1.04
C ALA A 114 -1.32 17.36 0.06
N ILE A 115 -0.03 17.35 -0.29
CA ILE A 115 1.06 17.67 0.65
C ILE A 115 0.99 19.14 1.07
N ALA A 116 0.75 20.06 0.14
CA ALA A 116 0.64 21.48 0.45
C ALA A 116 -0.51 21.75 1.44
N GLN A 117 -1.67 21.12 1.25
CA GLN A 117 -2.81 21.26 2.14
C GLN A 117 -2.51 20.70 3.54
N ALA A 118 -1.85 19.54 3.65
CA ALA A 118 -1.48 18.95 4.93
C ALA A 118 -0.43 19.83 5.65
N LYS A 119 0.60 20.30 4.95
CA LYS A 119 1.64 21.19 5.48
C LYS A 119 1.08 22.55 5.93
N ALA A 120 0.07 23.08 5.27
CA ALA A 120 -0.55 24.36 5.67
C ALA A 120 -1.17 24.34 7.08
N LYS A 121 -1.44 23.14 7.63
CA LYS A 121 -2.02 22.94 8.97
C LYS A 121 -0.98 22.72 10.08
N SER A 122 0.32 22.75 9.77
CA SER A 122 1.40 22.48 10.72
C SER A 122 2.62 23.37 10.46
N ALA A 123 3.32 23.75 11.52
CA ALA A 123 4.64 24.39 11.43
C ALA A 123 5.79 23.37 11.51
N SER A 124 5.49 22.10 11.80
CA SER A 124 6.45 21.03 11.98
C SER A 124 6.87 20.45 10.63
N SER A 125 8.11 19.94 10.56
CA SER A 125 8.57 19.21 9.38
C SER A 125 8.11 17.74 9.44
N PRO A 126 7.47 17.22 8.36
CA PRO A 126 7.02 15.83 8.33
C PRO A 126 8.21 14.86 8.36
N GLN A 127 8.04 13.75 9.07
CA GLN A 127 9.01 12.66 9.20
C GLN A 127 8.54 11.37 8.51
N LEU A 128 7.24 11.23 8.28
CA LEU A 128 6.62 10.10 7.60
C LEU A 128 5.35 10.58 6.89
N CYS A 129 5.12 10.10 5.68
CA CYS A 129 3.87 10.32 4.95
C CYS A 129 3.16 8.98 4.72
N LEU A 130 1.89 8.88 5.10
CA LEU A 130 1.01 7.80 4.66
C LEU A 130 0.13 8.26 3.52
N THR A 131 -0.14 7.39 2.53
CA THR A 131 -1.01 7.73 1.40
C THR A 131 -1.77 6.52 0.85
N PHE A 132 -3.01 6.74 0.40
CA PHE A 132 -3.87 5.71 -0.16
C PHE A 132 -4.58 6.21 -1.44
N PRO A 133 -3.85 6.43 -2.54
CA PRO A 133 -4.39 7.09 -3.72
C PRO A 133 -5.24 6.17 -4.61
N ASP A 134 -5.94 6.79 -5.56
CA ASP A 134 -6.68 6.11 -6.63
C ASP A 134 -5.78 5.26 -7.53
N SER A 135 -6.21 4.03 -7.82
CA SER A 135 -5.42 3.04 -8.57
C SER A 135 -5.83 2.85 -10.02
N LEU A 136 -7.00 3.31 -10.44
CA LEU A 136 -7.61 2.95 -11.73
C LEU A 136 -7.54 4.07 -12.75
N THR A 137 -7.61 5.31 -12.29
CA THR A 137 -7.71 6.50 -13.15
C THR A 137 -6.39 7.22 -13.30
N SER A 138 -5.37 6.82 -12.54
CA SER A 138 -4.10 7.54 -12.42
C SER A 138 -2.88 6.61 -12.41
N ASN A 139 -1.70 7.21 -12.55
CA ASN A 139 -0.41 6.52 -12.57
C ASN A 139 0.28 6.65 -11.21
N GLY A 140 0.40 5.54 -10.48
CA GLY A 140 1.01 5.50 -9.15
C GLY A 140 2.47 5.96 -9.10
N VAL A 141 3.24 5.80 -10.17
CA VAL A 141 4.62 6.30 -10.26
C VAL A 141 4.64 7.83 -10.31
N LEU A 142 3.78 8.43 -11.13
CA LEU A 142 3.69 9.90 -11.24
C LEU A 142 3.11 10.55 -9.97
N ILE A 143 2.20 9.86 -9.27
CA ILE A 143 1.72 10.29 -7.94
C ILE A 143 2.91 10.31 -6.97
N LEU A 144 3.68 9.21 -6.90
CA LEU A 144 4.84 9.11 -6.03
C LEU A 144 5.87 10.20 -6.32
N ASP A 145 6.15 10.48 -7.60
CA ASP A 145 7.05 11.56 -7.99
C ASP A 145 6.59 12.93 -7.45
N GLY A 146 5.29 13.24 -7.55
CA GLY A 146 4.73 14.48 -7.00
C GLY A 146 4.82 14.57 -5.48
N LEU A 147 4.62 13.44 -4.77
CA LEU A 147 4.80 13.36 -3.33
C LEU A 147 6.26 13.61 -2.94
N LYS A 148 7.20 12.93 -3.60
CA LYS A 148 8.65 13.08 -3.38
C LYS A 148 9.13 14.51 -3.65
N GLN A 149 8.71 15.12 -4.75
CA GLN A 149 9.03 16.52 -5.06
C GLN A 149 8.59 17.50 -3.97
N SER A 150 7.47 17.22 -3.30
CA SER A 150 6.91 18.09 -2.26
C SER A 150 7.49 17.85 -0.87
N LEU A 151 7.87 16.60 -0.58
CA LEU A 151 8.36 16.17 0.73
C LEU A 151 9.89 16.23 0.84
N GLY A 152 10.59 16.11 -0.29
CA GLY A 152 12.02 15.85 -0.34
C GLY A 152 12.34 14.35 -0.30
N GLU A 153 13.59 14.00 -0.58
CA GLU A 153 14.06 12.62 -0.70
C GLU A 153 14.26 11.91 0.66
N ASP A 154 14.23 12.66 1.77
CA ASP A 154 14.49 12.15 3.13
C ASP A 154 13.25 11.70 3.88
N VAL A 155 12.05 12.09 3.44
CA VAL A 155 10.80 11.74 4.12
C VAL A 155 10.23 10.47 3.46
N PRO A 156 10.26 9.32 4.15
CA PRO A 156 9.69 8.10 3.61
C PRO A 156 8.19 8.24 3.43
N ILE A 157 7.70 7.68 2.33
CA ILE A 157 6.28 7.59 2.02
C ILE A 157 5.92 6.11 2.06
N VAL A 158 4.88 5.77 2.83
CA VAL A 158 4.38 4.40 2.95
C VAL A 158 2.89 4.37 2.63
N GLY A 159 2.44 3.39 1.86
CA GLY A 159 1.05 3.39 1.42
C GLY A 159 0.70 2.23 0.52
N GLY A 160 -0.53 2.26 0.04
CA GLY A 160 -1.05 1.30 -0.90
C GLY A 160 -2.17 1.91 -1.72
N MET A 161 -2.21 1.58 -3.00
CA MET A 161 -3.26 2.04 -3.90
C MET A 161 -4.61 1.42 -3.52
N ALA A 162 -5.69 2.21 -3.57
CA ALA A 162 -7.04 1.72 -3.32
C ALA A 162 -7.44 0.58 -4.30
N ALA A 163 -8.40 -0.26 -3.93
CA ALA A 163 -8.81 -1.43 -4.73
C ALA A 163 -10.34 -1.67 -4.65
N ASP A 164 -10.85 -2.54 -5.55
CA ASP A 164 -12.29 -2.78 -5.76
C ASP A 164 -12.65 -4.24 -6.11
N ASP A 165 -12.23 -5.16 -5.24
CA ASP A 165 -12.48 -6.62 -5.36
C ASP A 165 -12.24 -7.27 -6.75
N TYR A 166 -11.24 -6.77 -7.49
CA TYR A 166 -10.84 -7.23 -8.83
C TYR A 166 -11.83 -6.91 -9.95
N THR A 167 -12.77 -6.00 -9.71
CA THR A 167 -13.67 -5.50 -10.75
C THR A 167 -12.98 -4.48 -11.66
N PHE A 168 -12.01 -3.73 -11.14
CA PHE A 168 -11.29 -2.67 -11.85
C PHE A 168 -12.23 -1.64 -12.51
N ASP A 169 -13.35 -1.37 -11.86
CA ASP A 169 -14.37 -0.41 -12.28
C ASP A 169 -14.24 0.91 -11.51
N LYS A 170 -14.12 0.84 -10.18
CA LYS A 170 -14.13 2.04 -9.34
C LYS A 170 -13.52 1.82 -7.97
N THR A 171 -12.62 2.71 -7.57
CA THR A 171 -12.13 2.79 -6.19
C THR A 171 -12.57 4.07 -5.51
N TYR A 172 -12.61 4.05 -4.18
CA TYR A 172 -12.83 5.26 -3.39
C TYR A 172 -11.64 5.55 -2.48
N GLN A 173 -11.41 6.84 -2.25
CA GLN A 173 -10.50 7.36 -1.26
C GLN A 173 -11.31 8.16 -0.25
N PHE A 174 -10.88 8.12 1.00
CA PHE A 174 -11.56 8.80 2.08
C PHE A 174 -10.71 9.97 2.57
N PHE A 175 -11.35 11.11 2.78
CA PHE A 175 -10.73 12.28 3.39
C PHE A 175 -11.74 12.92 4.34
N GLN A 176 -11.46 12.85 5.64
CA GLN A 176 -12.34 13.36 6.69
C GLN A 176 -13.77 12.80 6.60
N GLY A 177 -14.74 13.58 6.10
CA GLY A 177 -16.12 13.15 5.89
C GLY A 177 -16.49 12.90 4.43
N GLU A 178 -15.53 13.02 3.50
CA GLU A 178 -15.76 12.95 2.06
C GLU A 178 -15.41 11.55 1.51
N VAL A 179 -16.33 11.02 0.69
CA VAL A 179 -16.08 9.87 -0.19
C VAL A 179 -15.67 10.42 -1.56
N LEU A 180 -14.44 10.13 -1.97
CA LEU A 180 -13.82 10.68 -3.16
C LEU A 180 -13.43 9.55 -4.12
N SER A 181 -13.24 9.91 -5.39
CA SER A 181 -12.57 9.10 -6.40
C SER A 181 -11.59 10.00 -7.15
N ASP A 182 -10.63 9.43 -7.87
CA ASP A 182 -9.65 10.22 -8.63
C ASP A 182 -8.89 11.23 -7.73
N SER A 183 -8.38 10.71 -6.60
CA SER A 183 -7.82 11.55 -5.55
C SER A 183 -6.63 10.92 -4.82
N VAL A 184 -5.85 11.76 -4.14
CA VAL A 184 -4.61 11.41 -3.43
C VAL A 184 -4.70 11.91 -1.99
N PRO A 185 -5.22 11.11 -1.05
CA PRO A 185 -5.17 11.47 0.36
C PRO A 185 -3.77 11.22 0.93
N VAL A 186 -3.33 12.11 1.82
CA VAL A 186 -2.06 11.99 2.54
C VAL A 186 -2.26 12.26 4.03
N LEU A 187 -1.46 11.61 4.87
CA LEU A 187 -1.42 11.82 6.31
C LEU A 187 0.04 12.00 6.74
N LEU A 188 0.38 13.21 7.16
CA LEU A 188 1.73 13.59 7.54
C LEU A 188 1.92 13.46 9.05
N PHE A 189 3.00 12.80 9.48
CA PHE A 189 3.37 12.62 10.87
C PHE A 189 4.64 13.43 11.19
N SER A 190 4.64 14.15 12.31
CA SER A 190 5.79 14.94 12.79
C SER A 190 5.91 14.86 14.31
N GLY A 191 7.12 14.98 14.88
CA GLY A 191 7.33 15.08 16.33
C GLY A 191 8.22 13.98 16.88
N GLN A 192 7.82 13.36 18.00
CA GLN A 192 8.59 12.30 18.65
C GLN A 192 8.30 10.91 18.07
N LEU A 193 8.10 10.84 16.75
CA LEU A 193 7.76 9.62 16.03
C LEU A 193 8.98 8.69 15.93
N LEU A 194 8.77 7.41 16.25
CA LEU A 194 9.65 6.31 15.92
C LEU A 194 8.95 5.42 14.90
N PHE A 195 9.65 5.03 13.84
CA PHE A 195 9.11 4.09 12.87
C PHE A 195 10.22 3.30 12.20
N SER A 196 9.82 2.17 11.62
CA SER A 196 10.62 1.38 10.70
C SER A 196 9.70 0.69 9.71
N HIS A 197 10.25 0.22 8.60
CA HIS A 197 9.47 -0.51 7.60
C HIS A 197 10.25 -1.72 7.10
N GLY A 198 9.53 -2.64 6.49
CA GLY A 198 10.10 -3.71 5.71
C GLY A 198 9.27 -3.93 4.46
N VAL A 199 9.94 -4.39 3.41
CA VAL A 199 9.33 -4.74 2.12
C VAL A 199 9.89 -6.08 1.68
N ALA A 200 9.03 -6.98 1.22
CA ALA A 200 9.47 -8.23 0.63
C ALA A 200 8.46 -8.74 -0.41
N SER A 201 8.95 -9.30 -1.52
CA SER A 201 8.09 -9.81 -2.60
C SER A 201 7.89 -11.32 -2.53
N GLY A 202 8.94 -12.13 -2.38
CA GLY A 202 8.84 -13.59 -2.52
C GLY A 202 8.89 -14.06 -3.98
N TRP A 203 8.97 -13.13 -4.93
CA TRP A 203 9.35 -13.41 -6.31
C TRP A 203 10.87 -13.51 -6.45
N THR A 204 11.32 -14.49 -7.22
CA THR A 204 12.74 -14.76 -7.48
C THR A 204 13.05 -14.56 -8.96
N PRO A 205 14.14 -13.83 -9.31
CA PRO A 205 14.61 -13.72 -10.69
C PRO A 205 14.97 -15.07 -11.32
N ILE A 206 14.55 -15.31 -12.56
CA ILE A 206 14.76 -16.56 -13.31
C ILE A 206 15.40 -16.39 -14.70
N SER A 207 15.41 -15.16 -15.26
CA SER A 207 16.06 -14.87 -16.55
C SER A 207 17.49 -14.37 -16.36
N GLN A 208 18.23 -14.08 -17.43
CA GLN A 208 19.42 -13.24 -17.33
C GLN A 208 19.03 -11.78 -17.12
N ARG A 209 19.96 -10.97 -16.59
CA ARG A 209 19.80 -9.51 -16.54
C ARG A 209 19.82 -8.97 -17.95
N SER A 210 18.76 -8.26 -18.30
CA SER A 210 18.55 -7.67 -19.62
C SER A 210 18.15 -6.22 -19.51
N ARG A 211 18.24 -5.46 -20.60
CA ARG A 211 17.95 -4.03 -20.62
C ARG A 211 16.68 -3.73 -21.38
N VAL A 212 15.79 -2.94 -20.80
CA VAL A 212 14.65 -2.38 -21.52
C VAL A 212 15.16 -1.37 -22.54
N THR A 213 15.06 -1.71 -23.83
CA THR A 213 15.66 -0.93 -24.92
C THR A 213 14.65 -0.06 -25.67
N LYS A 214 13.35 -0.35 -25.53
CA LYS A 214 12.27 0.48 -26.06
C LYS A 214 11.00 0.34 -25.23
N VAL A 215 10.52 1.45 -24.68
CA VAL A 215 9.36 1.51 -23.80
C VAL A 215 8.63 2.84 -23.99
N ASN A 216 7.31 2.84 -23.82
CA ASN A 216 6.50 4.05 -23.70
C ASN A 216 5.62 3.95 -22.46
N GLY A 217 5.98 4.66 -21.39
CA GLY A 217 5.32 4.56 -20.09
C GLY A 217 5.36 3.12 -19.54
N ASN A 218 4.21 2.49 -19.48
CA ASN A 218 4.03 1.12 -19.00
C ASN A 218 4.00 0.06 -20.12
N VAL A 219 4.19 0.43 -21.38
CA VAL A 219 4.21 -0.50 -22.53
C VAL A 219 5.63 -0.76 -22.98
N VAL A 220 6.15 -1.95 -22.73
CA VAL A 220 7.50 -2.37 -23.11
C VAL A 220 7.44 -3.06 -24.47
N TYR A 221 8.18 -2.51 -25.44
CA TYR A 221 8.26 -3.06 -26.79
C TYR A 221 9.50 -3.94 -26.97
N GLU A 222 10.65 -3.53 -26.43
CA GLU A 222 11.92 -4.22 -26.66
C GLU A 222 12.76 -4.38 -25.38
N ILE A 223 13.33 -5.57 -25.20
CA ILE A 223 14.29 -5.94 -24.15
C ILE A 223 15.52 -6.55 -24.87
N ASP A 224 16.70 -5.96 -24.65
CA ASP A 224 17.95 -6.28 -25.37
C ASP A 224 17.80 -6.32 -26.92
N GLY A 225 17.01 -5.40 -27.47
CA GLY A 225 16.73 -5.33 -28.91
C GLY A 225 15.82 -6.44 -29.45
N GLN A 226 15.27 -7.29 -28.58
CA GLN A 226 14.26 -8.30 -28.93
C GLN A 226 12.88 -7.84 -28.50
N ARG A 227 11.82 -8.29 -29.19
CA ARG A 227 10.44 -8.02 -28.79
C ARG A 227 10.21 -8.51 -27.36
N ALA A 228 9.55 -7.71 -26.53
CA ALA A 228 9.32 -8.04 -25.13
C ALA A 228 8.58 -9.38 -24.96
N LEU A 229 7.58 -9.65 -25.79
CA LEU A 229 6.85 -10.92 -25.81
C LEU A 229 7.77 -12.10 -26.12
N ASP A 230 8.63 -11.98 -27.13
CA ASP A 230 9.57 -13.03 -27.53
C ASP A 230 10.58 -13.32 -26.40
N PHE A 231 11.04 -12.28 -25.70
CA PHE A 231 11.88 -12.41 -24.50
C PHE A 231 11.18 -13.25 -23.41
N TYR A 232 9.91 -12.97 -23.12
CA TYR A 232 9.13 -13.76 -22.17
C TYR A 232 8.94 -15.22 -22.62
N GLN A 233 8.57 -15.42 -23.89
CA GLN A 233 8.34 -16.74 -24.47
C GLN A 233 9.62 -17.58 -24.53
N HIS A 234 10.79 -16.95 -24.70
CA HIS A 234 12.08 -17.63 -24.65
C HIS A 234 12.35 -18.30 -23.30
N TYR A 235 12.07 -17.61 -22.18
CA TYR A 235 12.33 -18.13 -20.84
C TYR A 235 11.23 -19.05 -20.30
N LEU A 236 9.98 -18.80 -20.66
CA LEU A 236 8.83 -19.47 -20.06
C LEU A 236 8.21 -20.53 -20.98
N GLY A 237 8.40 -20.41 -22.29
CA GLY A 237 7.59 -21.08 -23.30
C GLY A 237 6.26 -20.36 -23.53
N GLU A 238 5.76 -20.43 -24.77
CA GLU A 238 4.54 -19.72 -25.21
C GLU A 238 3.30 -20.13 -24.40
N GLU A 239 3.07 -21.43 -24.23
CA GLU A 239 1.89 -21.94 -23.51
C GLU A 239 1.88 -21.51 -22.03
N ARG A 240 3.04 -21.61 -21.37
CA ARG A 240 3.18 -21.23 -19.96
C ARG A 240 2.98 -19.73 -19.77
N PHE A 241 3.58 -18.92 -20.64
CA PHE A 241 3.41 -17.46 -20.59
C PHE A 241 1.94 -17.09 -20.82
N ALA A 242 1.30 -17.62 -21.87
CA ALA A 242 -0.11 -17.33 -22.14
C ALA A 242 -1.03 -17.71 -20.97
N ALA A 243 -0.75 -18.83 -20.30
CA ALA A 243 -1.56 -19.28 -19.16
C ALA A 243 -1.30 -18.49 -17.86
N ASN A 244 -0.08 -18.01 -17.63
CA ASN A 244 0.36 -17.52 -16.31
C ASN A 244 1.16 -16.21 -16.35
N PHE A 245 1.06 -15.40 -17.41
CA PHE A 245 1.87 -14.17 -17.55
C PHE A 245 1.76 -13.25 -16.32
N ALA A 246 0.57 -13.17 -15.69
CA ALA A 246 0.32 -12.34 -14.51
C ALA A 246 1.17 -12.72 -13.28
N ILE A 247 1.73 -13.93 -13.23
CA ILE A 247 2.68 -14.35 -12.18
C ILE A 247 4.08 -13.81 -12.50
N HIS A 248 4.45 -13.71 -13.77
CA HIS A 248 5.82 -13.44 -14.22
C HIS A 248 6.10 -11.93 -14.36
N ALA A 249 6.25 -11.27 -13.21
CA ALA A 249 6.62 -9.87 -13.13
C ALA A 249 8.08 -9.61 -13.53
N LEU A 250 8.41 -8.36 -13.87
CA LEU A 250 9.79 -7.93 -14.00
C LEU A 250 10.32 -7.42 -12.66
N ALA A 251 11.48 -7.92 -12.24
CA ALA A 251 12.32 -7.29 -11.24
C ALA A 251 13.12 -6.18 -11.92
N LEU A 252 13.00 -4.94 -11.45
CA LEU A 252 13.76 -3.77 -11.89
C LEU A 252 14.85 -3.48 -10.86
N PHE A 253 16.11 -3.59 -11.25
CA PHE A 253 17.25 -3.46 -10.35
C PHE A 253 17.64 -1.99 -10.15
N GLU A 254 17.68 -1.55 -8.89
CA GLU A 254 18.30 -0.26 -8.52
C GLU A 254 19.81 -0.39 -8.39
N ASP A 255 20.27 -1.54 -7.88
CA ASP A 255 21.68 -1.90 -7.74
C ASP A 255 21.92 -3.41 -7.95
N GLN A 256 23.02 -3.96 -7.42
CA GLN A 256 23.32 -5.39 -7.61
C GLN A 256 22.42 -6.33 -6.80
N ASP A 257 21.86 -5.88 -5.68
CA ASP A 257 21.17 -6.75 -4.72
C ASP A 257 19.69 -6.37 -4.55
N HIS A 258 19.34 -5.12 -4.87
CA HIS A 258 18.00 -4.58 -4.63
C HIS A 258 17.23 -4.36 -5.94
N PHE A 259 15.99 -4.86 -5.94
CA PHE A 259 15.04 -4.65 -7.03
C PHE A 259 13.62 -4.43 -6.50
N TYR A 260 12.81 -3.72 -7.30
CA TYR A 260 11.37 -3.62 -7.11
C TYR A 260 10.64 -4.21 -8.33
N MET A 261 9.34 -4.43 -8.20
CA MET A 261 8.60 -5.25 -9.17
C MET A 261 7.66 -4.44 -10.05
N ARG A 262 7.46 -4.93 -11.28
CA ARG A 262 6.43 -4.47 -12.22
C ARG A 262 5.61 -5.66 -12.70
N ALA A 263 4.33 -5.65 -12.34
CA ALA A 263 3.40 -6.71 -12.71
C ALA A 263 2.84 -6.47 -14.12
N PRO A 264 2.83 -7.49 -15.00
CA PRO A 264 2.23 -7.37 -16.31
C PRO A 264 0.70 -7.38 -16.21
N ASN A 265 0.07 -6.57 -17.04
CA ASN A 265 -1.38 -6.45 -17.19
C ASN A 265 -1.89 -7.15 -18.46
N GLY A 266 -1.08 -7.14 -19.53
CA GLY A 266 -1.43 -7.80 -20.79
C GLY A 266 -0.28 -7.76 -21.79
N TYR A 267 -0.51 -8.33 -22.97
CA TYR A 267 0.46 -8.33 -24.07
C TYR A 267 -0.25 -8.29 -25.42
N ASP A 268 0.45 -7.82 -26.44
CA ASP A 268 -0.06 -7.75 -27.81
C ASP A 268 0.78 -8.63 -28.73
N GLN A 269 0.12 -9.58 -29.41
CA GLN A 269 0.79 -10.54 -30.29
C GLN A 269 1.38 -9.86 -31.53
N GLN A 270 0.73 -8.83 -32.06
CA GLN A 270 1.16 -8.20 -33.31
C GLN A 270 2.43 -7.38 -33.09
N SER A 271 2.40 -6.43 -32.15
CA SER A 271 3.53 -5.58 -31.79
C SER A 271 4.61 -6.33 -31.00
N GLY A 272 4.25 -7.40 -30.28
CA GLY A 272 5.14 -8.12 -29.37
C GLY A 272 5.41 -7.36 -28.08
N SER A 273 4.56 -6.39 -27.75
CA SER A 273 4.69 -5.58 -26.54
C SER A 273 4.08 -6.28 -25.32
N VAL A 274 4.58 -5.95 -24.13
CA VAL A 274 3.99 -6.32 -22.84
C VAL A 274 3.65 -5.05 -22.09
N THR A 275 2.39 -4.94 -21.66
CA THR A 275 1.86 -3.82 -20.89
C THR A 275 1.89 -4.16 -19.40
N PHE A 276 2.35 -3.22 -18.57
CA PHE A 276 2.46 -3.37 -17.12
C PHE A 276 1.47 -2.47 -16.38
N PHE A 277 1.24 -2.74 -15.10
CA PHE A 277 0.41 -1.87 -14.25
C PHE A 277 1.08 -0.53 -13.91
N SER A 278 2.38 -0.39 -14.17
CA SER A 278 3.14 0.81 -13.82
C SER A 278 4.29 1.04 -14.78
N ASP A 279 4.73 2.28 -14.84
CA ASP A 279 5.79 2.70 -15.76
C ASP A 279 7.10 1.97 -15.51
N ILE A 280 7.80 1.69 -16.61
CA ILE A 280 9.13 1.08 -16.62
C ILE A 280 10.09 2.10 -17.23
N PRO A 281 11.15 2.50 -16.50
CA PRO A 281 12.16 3.40 -17.05
C PRO A 281 12.84 2.80 -18.28
N GLU A 282 13.10 3.63 -19.28
CA GLU A 282 13.97 3.24 -20.39
C GLU A 282 15.38 2.93 -19.87
N GLN A 283 16.05 1.94 -20.48
CA GLN A 283 17.35 1.43 -20.05
C GLN A 283 17.38 0.72 -18.68
N ALA A 284 16.22 0.51 -18.03
CA ALA A 284 16.13 -0.27 -16.80
C ALA A 284 16.73 -1.67 -16.99
N VAL A 285 17.48 -2.12 -15.98
CA VAL A 285 17.99 -3.49 -15.92
C VAL A 285 16.92 -4.37 -15.28
N VAL A 286 16.51 -5.42 -15.98
CA VAL A 286 15.37 -6.25 -15.61
C VAL A 286 15.68 -7.75 -15.62
N GLN A 287 14.95 -8.50 -14.81
CA GLN A 287 14.83 -9.95 -14.93
C GLN A 287 13.36 -10.37 -14.85
N ILE A 288 12.98 -11.41 -15.59
CA ILE A 288 11.72 -12.13 -15.37
C ILE A 288 11.81 -12.81 -14.01
N THR A 289 10.72 -12.79 -13.27
CA THR A 289 10.61 -13.44 -11.97
C THR A 289 9.56 -14.55 -11.98
N ASP A 290 9.63 -15.39 -10.96
CA ASP A 290 8.64 -16.42 -10.67
C ASP A 290 8.41 -16.50 -9.15
N ALA A 291 7.30 -17.08 -8.72
CA ALA A 291 6.99 -17.23 -7.31
C ALA A 291 6.23 -18.52 -7.01
N THR A 292 6.49 -19.08 -5.84
CA THR A 292 5.67 -20.12 -5.22
C THR A 292 4.83 -19.51 -4.10
N ARG A 293 3.74 -20.17 -3.72
CA ARG A 293 2.93 -19.75 -2.56
C ARG A 293 3.76 -19.70 -1.27
N ASP A 294 4.67 -20.65 -1.09
CA ASP A 294 5.55 -20.70 0.07
C ASP A 294 6.48 -19.50 0.12
N ASN A 295 7.12 -19.13 -1.00
CA ASN A 295 7.98 -17.95 -1.05
C ASN A 295 7.21 -16.66 -0.77
N ILE A 296 5.97 -16.55 -1.27
CA ILE A 296 5.09 -15.41 -0.98
C ILE A 296 4.84 -15.32 0.53
N LEU A 297 4.42 -16.42 1.16
CA LEU A 297 4.17 -16.46 2.61
C LEU A 297 5.43 -16.16 3.44
N SER A 298 6.58 -16.72 3.09
CA SER A 298 7.86 -16.42 3.74
C SER A 298 8.27 -14.96 3.57
N ALA A 299 7.93 -14.31 2.45
CA ALA A 299 8.21 -12.90 2.25
C ALA A 299 7.45 -12.01 3.23
N SER A 300 6.20 -12.32 3.58
CA SER A 300 5.45 -11.53 4.57
C SER A 300 6.13 -11.57 5.94
N GLU A 301 6.64 -12.74 6.33
CA GLU A 301 7.44 -12.90 7.54
C GLU A 301 8.75 -12.10 7.47
N ALA A 302 9.45 -12.14 6.32
CA ALA A 302 10.67 -11.39 6.09
C ALA A 302 10.45 -9.86 6.17
N SER A 303 9.35 -9.36 5.59
CA SER A 303 8.97 -7.95 5.68
C SER A 303 8.84 -7.50 7.14
N LEU A 304 8.13 -8.26 7.98
CA LEU A 304 8.02 -7.93 9.40
C LEU A 304 9.37 -8.03 10.12
N LYS A 305 10.16 -9.08 9.89
CA LYS A 305 11.47 -9.26 10.53
C LYS A 305 12.41 -8.09 10.21
N ASN A 306 12.42 -7.62 8.96
CA ASN A 306 13.20 -6.46 8.54
C ASN A 306 12.73 -5.20 9.28
N ALA A 307 11.40 -4.96 9.35
CA ALA A 307 10.86 -3.82 10.09
C ALA A 307 11.25 -3.88 11.58
N LEU A 308 11.16 -5.04 12.23
CA LEU A 308 11.54 -5.22 13.64
C LEU A 308 13.04 -4.99 13.86
N ALA A 309 13.89 -5.50 12.97
CA ALA A 309 15.35 -5.35 13.08
C ALA A 309 15.78 -3.88 13.02
N ASP A 310 15.09 -3.07 12.22
CA ASP A 310 15.40 -1.66 12.03
C ASP A 310 14.58 -0.72 12.93
N TYR A 311 13.72 -1.26 13.82
CA TYR A 311 12.89 -0.43 14.69
C TYR A 311 13.76 0.28 15.75
N PRO A 312 13.73 1.63 15.82
CA PRO A 312 14.68 2.39 16.65
C PRO A 312 14.31 2.43 18.14
N GLY A 313 13.13 1.93 18.53
CA GLY A 313 12.65 1.89 19.92
C GLY A 313 12.77 0.51 20.55
N VAL A 314 12.23 0.35 21.77
CA VAL A 314 12.20 -0.95 22.46
C VAL A 314 11.14 -1.87 21.84
N GLU A 315 9.90 -1.37 21.73
CA GLU A 315 8.79 -2.06 21.08
C GLU A 315 7.93 -1.05 20.29
N PRO A 316 7.35 -1.46 19.15
CA PRO A 316 6.39 -0.63 18.44
C PRO A 316 5.08 -0.50 19.21
N THR A 317 4.35 0.58 18.94
CA THR A 317 3.00 0.83 19.47
C THR A 317 1.92 0.34 18.51
N ALA A 318 2.20 0.27 17.21
CA ALA A 318 1.26 -0.26 16.21
C ALA A 318 2.00 -0.80 14.98
N ALA A 319 1.27 -1.60 14.18
CA ALA A 319 1.70 -2.05 12.86
C ALA A 319 0.65 -1.74 11.79
N LEU A 320 1.09 -1.29 10.61
CA LEU A 320 0.31 -1.21 9.39
C LEU A 320 0.86 -2.23 8.38
N LEU A 321 -0.01 -3.11 7.86
CA LEU A 321 0.34 -4.17 6.91
C LEU A 321 -0.31 -3.90 5.56
N ILE A 322 0.46 -3.82 4.49
CA ILE A 322 -0.06 -3.54 3.15
C ILE A 322 0.41 -4.65 2.23
N SER A 323 -0.52 -5.44 1.70
CA SER A 323 -0.20 -6.59 0.85
C SER A 323 -0.73 -6.36 -0.56
N CYS A 324 -0.02 -6.81 -1.59
CA CYS A 324 -0.55 -6.72 -2.95
C CYS A 324 -1.76 -7.64 -3.14
N ALA A 325 -2.85 -7.13 -3.72
CA ALA A 325 -4.01 -7.93 -4.09
C ALA A 325 -3.62 -9.13 -4.97
N ALA A 326 -2.62 -8.98 -5.84
CA ALA A 326 -2.15 -10.11 -6.63
C ALA A 326 -1.56 -11.26 -5.78
N ARG A 327 -1.07 -10.99 -4.56
CA ARG A 327 -0.70 -12.03 -3.58
C ARG A 327 -1.93 -12.75 -3.06
N ARG A 328 -2.98 -12.03 -2.65
CA ARG A 328 -4.30 -12.63 -2.28
C ARG A 328 -4.81 -13.54 -3.39
N ARG A 329 -4.77 -13.09 -4.65
CA ARG A 329 -5.20 -13.88 -5.80
C ARG A 329 -4.41 -15.18 -5.97
N ILE A 330 -3.09 -15.16 -5.77
CA ILE A 330 -2.23 -16.35 -5.91
C ILE A 330 -2.38 -17.30 -4.71
N LEU A 331 -2.46 -16.75 -3.51
CA LEU A 331 -2.61 -17.50 -2.26
C LEU A 331 -4.00 -18.14 -2.14
N GLY A 332 -5.04 -17.49 -2.67
CA GLY A 332 -6.42 -17.94 -2.54
C GLY A 332 -6.81 -18.10 -1.07
N THR A 333 -7.23 -19.30 -0.67
CA THR A 333 -7.62 -19.62 0.71
C THR A 333 -6.46 -19.55 1.72
N LEU A 334 -5.20 -19.44 1.24
CA LEU A 334 -4.03 -19.21 2.07
C LEU A 334 -3.77 -17.73 2.39
N ALA A 335 -4.57 -16.79 1.87
CA ALA A 335 -4.44 -15.37 2.23
C ALA A 335 -4.54 -15.14 3.75
N ARG A 336 -5.37 -15.92 4.46
CA ARG A 336 -5.43 -15.90 5.93
C ARG A 336 -4.12 -16.29 6.62
N VAL A 337 -3.34 -17.18 5.99
CA VAL A 337 -2.06 -17.66 6.52
C VAL A 337 -1.02 -16.55 6.46
N GLU A 338 -1.13 -15.63 5.48
CA GLU A 338 -0.21 -14.50 5.33
C GLU A 338 -0.14 -13.66 6.61
N TYR A 339 -1.30 -13.26 7.16
CA TYR A 339 -1.35 -12.53 8.44
C TYR A 339 -0.93 -13.41 9.63
N GLN A 340 -1.35 -14.68 9.66
CA GLN A 340 -1.05 -15.58 10.78
C GLN A 340 0.46 -15.77 10.97
N LEU A 341 1.24 -15.84 9.88
CA LEU A 341 2.70 -15.91 9.94
C LEU A 341 3.33 -14.62 10.46
N VAL A 342 2.81 -13.46 10.08
CA VAL A 342 3.28 -12.17 10.60
C VAL A 342 2.96 -12.07 12.09
N LYS A 343 1.75 -12.46 12.49
CA LYS A 343 1.28 -12.43 13.89
C LYS A 343 2.15 -13.23 14.84
N THR A 344 2.81 -14.33 14.42
CA THR A 344 3.67 -15.11 15.33
C THR A 344 4.90 -14.35 15.82
N HIS A 345 5.30 -13.27 15.15
CA HIS A 345 6.45 -12.45 15.51
C HIS A 345 6.09 -11.08 16.07
N LEU A 346 4.80 -10.71 16.04
CA LEU A 346 4.32 -9.47 16.65
C LEU A 346 4.17 -9.63 18.18
N PRO A 347 4.41 -8.57 18.96
CA PRO A 347 3.99 -8.54 20.36
C PRO A 347 2.50 -8.88 20.47
N LYS A 348 2.11 -9.74 21.42
CA LYS A 348 0.75 -10.32 21.52
C LYS A 348 -0.40 -9.30 21.54
N ALA A 349 -0.14 -8.08 22.00
CA ALA A 349 -1.14 -7.03 22.18
C ALA A 349 -0.94 -5.84 21.21
N LEU A 350 -0.11 -5.98 20.17
CA LEU A 350 0.16 -4.88 19.24
C LEU A 350 -1.07 -4.59 18.36
N PRO A 351 -1.69 -3.40 18.45
CA PRO A 351 -2.70 -2.96 17.51
C PRO A 351 -2.16 -3.03 16.08
N CYS A 352 -2.86 -3.78 15.23
CA CYS A 352 -2.47 -4.00 13.86
C CYS A 352 -3.65 -3.78 12.94
N CYS A 353 -3.42 -3.06 11.84
CA CYS A 353 -4.39 -2.82 10.76
C CYS A 353 -3.67 -3.04 9.43
N GLY A 354 -4.43 -3.29 8.37
CA GLY A 354 -3.86 -3.52 7.06
C GLY A 354 -4.90 -3.87 6.02
N PHE A 355 -4.45 -4.03 4.78
CA PHE A 355 -5.34 -4.33 3.66
C PHE A 355 -4.57 -4.84 2.45
N TYR A 356 -5.33 -5.30 1.45
CA TYR A 356 -4.80 -5.66 0.14
C TYR A 356 -4.99 -4.55 -0.90
N ALA A 357 -3.90 -4.11 -1.52
CA ALA A 357 -3.79 -2.94 -2.39
C ALA A 357 -3.54 -3.28 -3.87
N TYR A 358 -3.78 -2.34 -4.79
CA TYR A 358 -3.39 -2.45 -6.22
C TYR A 358 -1.99 -1.91 -6.52
N GLY A 359 -1.09 -2.08 -5.57
CA GLY A 359 0.27 -1.58 -5.62
C GLY A 359 0.64 -0.96 -4.28
N GLU A 360 1.91 -1.08 -3.93
CA GLU A 360 2.42 -0.71 -2.62
C GLU A 360 3.42 0.44 -2.77
N ILE A 361 3.48 1.33 -1.79
CA ILE A 361 4.41 2.44 -1.76
C ILE A 361 5.23 2.27 -0.49
N ALA A 362 6.55 2.16 -0.64
CA ALA A 362 7.48 2.07 0.48
C ALA A 362 8.92 2.24 -0.01
N PRO A 363 9.87 2.66 0.86
CA PRO A 363 11.28 2.49 0.56
C PRO A 363 11.64 1.01 0.44
N LEU A 364 12.53 0.69 -0.50
CA LEU A 364 12.96 -0.71 -0.72
C LEU A 364 13.87 -1.21 0.41
N VAL A 365 14.68 -0.29 0.96
CA VAL A 365 15.61 -0.52 2.07
C VAL A 365 15.52 0.63 3.07
N SER A 366 15.97 0.39 4.30
CA SER A 366 16.05 1.42 5.34
C SER A 366 16.86 2.63 4.86
N LYS A 367 16.29 3.84 5.00
CA LYS A 367 16.83 5.11 4.49
C LYS A 367 17.06 5.16 2.97
N GLY A 368 16.50 4.21 2.24
CA GLY A 368 16.47 4.23 0.77
C GLY A 368 15.38 5.16 0.24
N GLN A 369 15.34 5.29 -1.09
CA GLN A 369 14.28 6.03 -1.75
C GLN A 369 12.97 5.26 -1.76
N THR A 370 11.87 5.98 -1.62
CA THR A 370 10.54 5.38 -1.77
C THR A 370 10.34 4.96 -3.22
N GLN A 371 9.88 3.72 -3.41
CA GLN A 371 9.53 3.15 -4.69
C GLN A 371 8.04 2.79 -4.74
N PHE A 372 7.51 2.74 -5.96
CA PHE A 372 6.23 2.11 -6.25
C PHE A 372 6.48 0.64 -6.53
N HIS A 373 5.73 -0.25 -5.88
CA HIS A 373 5.90 -1.69 -5.95
C HIS A 373 4.63 -2.37 -6.47
N ASN A 374 4.82 -3.56 -7.02
CA ASN A 374 3.77 -4.55 -7.14
C ASN A 374 4.23 -5.83 -6.46
N LYS A 375 3.32 -6.75 -6.13
CA LYS A 375 3.67 -8.09 -5.66
C LYS A 375 4.50 -8.08 -4.36
N THR A 376 4.45 -7.02 -3.57
CA THR A 376 5.15 -6.95 -2.27
C THR A 376 4.17 -7.03 -1.11
N PHE A 377 4.74 -7.37 0.04
CA PHE A 377 4.15 -7.17 1.35
C PHE A 377 4.98 -6.12 2.06
N VAL A 378 4.33 -5.09 2.60
CA VAL A 378 4.93 -3.98 3.32
C VAL A 378 4.47 -4.04 4.77
N THR A 379 5.44 -3.96 5.68
CA THR A 379 5.19 -3.77 7.10
C THR A 379 5.68 -2.39 7.49
N LEU A 380 4.85 -1.62 8.17
CA LEU A 380 5.24 -0.39 8.85
C LEU A 380 5.00 -0.53 10.34
N LEU A 381 6.04 -0.29 11.14
CA LEU A 381 5.97 -0.25 12.59
C LEU A 381 6.05 1.20 13.04
N ILE A 382 5.20 1.59 13.99
CA ILE A 382 5.11 2.96 14.49
C ILE A 382 5.08 2.96 16.02
N GLY A 383 5.76 3.92 16.63
CA GLY A 383 5.66 4.23 18.06
C GLY A 383 6.23 5.62 18.35
N THR A 384 6.55 5.87 19.61
CA THR A 384 7.22 7.10 20.07
C THR A 384 8.36 6.77 21.03
N LYS A 385 9.18 7.78 21.34
CA LYS A 385 10.36 7.66 22.21
C LYS A 385 10.05 7.38 23.66
#